data_AF-A0A847CDL9-F1
#
_entry.id   AF-A0A847CDL9-F1
#
_cell.length_a   1.000
_cell.length_b   1.000
_cell.length_c   1.000
_cell.angle_alpha   90.00
_cell.angle_beta   90.00
_cell.angle_gamma   90.00
#
_symmetry.space_group_name_H-M   'P 1'
#
loop_
_entity.id
_entity.type
_entity.pdbx_description
1 polymer ?
#
loop_
_entity_poly.entity_id
_entity_poly.type
_entity_poly.pdbx_seq_one_letter_code
_entity_poly.pdbx_strand_id
1 'polypeptide(L)'
;MKKLLTILILACTIGFSVFAQDKNVETDKSQVEQVMLKKGSLILKEFIPFKTESKITGEILKVTDVTNGSSLYGLRLTHFYYNSKYDSGESTGLLDAKEIDSVIATLEYVSKTLPTFTKETPYTEIIYKSNSGITIGAYHSDGEQNIFLKFDYKDTVYISASSLDSFTNFFKDAKTKMQGMGAKF
;
A
#
# COMPACT_ATOMS: atom_id res chain seq x y z
N MET A 1 -31.03 -46.55 44.45
CA MET A 1 -30.21 -45.48 45.07
C MET A 1 -29.01 -45.14 44.19
N LYS A 2 -29.04 -43.93 43.61
CA LYS A 2 -27.89 -43.05 43.31
C LYS A 2 -26.72 -43.53 42.43
N LYS A 3 -26.85 -44.54 41.55
CA LYS A 3 -25.73 -44.94 40.65
C LYS A 3 -26.06 -45.11 39.17
N LEU A 4 -27.27 -44.79 38.72
CA LEU A 4 -27.63 -44.91 37.28
C LEU A 4 -28.02 -43.59 36.60
N LEU A 5 -27.96 -42.46 37.32
CA LEU A 5 -28.33 -41.15 36.76
C LEU A 5 -27.12 -40.29 36.33
N THR A 6 -25.88 -40.79 36.46
CA THR A 6 -24.67 -40.00 36.22
C THR A 6 -23.99 -40.29 34.90
N ILE A 7 -24.48 -41.26 34.11
CA ILE A 7 -23.85 -41.64 32.82
C ILE A 7 -24.54 -41.00 31.60
N LEU A 8 -25.72 -40.40 31.77
CA LEU A 8 -26.48 -39.81 30.65
C LEU A 8 -26.27 -38.30 30.43
N ILE A 9 -25.44 -37.64 31.23
CA ILE A 9 -25.20 -36.18 31.14
C ILE A 9 -23.81 -35.86 30.55
N LEU A 10 -22.93 -36.84 30.35
CA LEU A 10 -21.55 -36.61 29.86
C LEU A 10 -21.36 -36.85 28.35
N ALA A 11 -22.42 -37.14 27.59
CA ALA A 11 -22.33 -37.33 26.13
C ALA A 11 -22.74 -36.08 25.31
N CYS A 12 -22.97 -34.93 25.96
CA CYS A 12 -23.39 -33.68 25.30
C CYS A 12 -22.25 -32.71 24.96
N THR A 13 -20.98 -33.11 25.04
CA THR A 13 -19.86 -32.17 24.83
C THR A 13 -18.77 -32.72 23.92
N ILE A 14 -19.10 -33.01 22.66
CA ILE A 14 -18.10 -32.97 21.57
C ILE A 14 -18.77 -32.37 20.33
N GLY A 15 -19.11 -31.09 20.45
CA GLY A 15 -19.58 -30.25 19.35
C GLY A 15 -18.69 -29.04 19.19
N PHE A 16 -17.36 -29.21 19.24
CA PHE A 16 -16.44 -28.18 18.76
C PHE A 16 -16.28 -28.33 17.24
N SER A 17 -17.35 -28.00 16.50
CA SER A 17 -17.15 -27.49 15.15
C SER A 17 -16.46 -26.14 15.28
N VAL A 18 -15.13 -26.18 15.35
CA VAL A 18 -14.28 -25.03 15.08
C VAL A 18 -14.59 -24.63 13.64
N PHE A 19 -15.55 -23.75 13.47
CA PHE A 19 -15.59 -22.88 12.31
C PHE A 19 -14.38 -21.97 12.44
N ALA A 20 -13.22 -22.43 11.98
CA ALA A 20 -12.22 -21.55 11.42
C ALA A 20 -12.83 -20.97 10.14
N GLN A 21 -13.83 -20.09 10.30
CA GLN A 21 -14.11 -19.12 9.27
C GLN A 21 -12.88 -18.21 9.29
N ASP A 22 -12.09 -18.27 8.22
CA ASP A 22 -11.12 -17.25 7.82
C ASP A 22 -11.83 -15.91 7.70
N LYS A 23 -12.14 -15.30 8.85
CA LYS A 23 -12.45 -13.88 8.97
C LYS A 23 -11.11 -13.20 9.16
N ASN A 24 -10.43 -12.88 8.06
CA ASN A 24 -9.51 -11.74 7.89
C ASN A 24 -8.60 -11.94 6.65
N VAL A 25 -9.17 -12.00 5.46
CA VAL A 25 -8.44 -11.71 4.20
C VAL A 25 -8.95 -10.40 3.57
N GLU A 26 -9.97 -9.77 4.13
CA GLU A 26 -10.48 -8.48 3.65
C GLU A 26 -9.72 -7.25 4.21
N THR A 27 -8.92 -7.40 5.27
CA THR A 27 -8.25 -6.28 5.95
C THR A 27 -6.98 -5.76 5.26
N ASP A 28 -6.41 -6.54 4.34
CA ASP A 28 -5.10 -6.21 3.73
C ASP A 28 -5.22 -5.57 2.35
N LYS A 29 -6.42 -5.11 1.96
CA LYS A 29 -6.65 -4.52 0.63
C LYS A 29 -7.07 -3.07 0.71
N SER A 30 -6.54 -2.24 -0.19
CA SER A 30 -6.96 -0.85 -0.33
C SER A 30 -8.45 -0.74 -0.67
N GLN A 31 -9.08 0.41 -0.40
CA GLN A 31 -10.51 0.60 -0.68
C GLN A 31 -10.83 0.42 -2.17
N VAL A 32 -9.90 0.84 -3.03
CA VAL A 32 -10.03 0.70 -4.48
C VAL A 32 -10.05 -0.79 -4.86
N GLU A 33 -9.19 -1.61 -4.25
CA GLU A 33 -9.16 -3.06 -4.47
C GLU A 33 -10.41 -3.77 -3.95
N GLN A 34 -10.94 -3.36 -2.80
CA GLN A 34 -12.17 -3.94 -2.26
C GLN A 34 -13.36 -3.76 -3.21
N VAL A 35 -13.50 -2.58 -3.82
CA VAL A 35 -14.55 -2.33 -4.83
C VAL A 35 -14.34 -3.17 -6.08
N MET A 36 -13.10 -3.39 -6.50
CA MET A 36 -12.78 -4.24 -7.66
C MET A 36 -13.11 -5.72 -7.44
N LEU A 37 -13.22 -6.17 -6.19
CA LEU A 37 -13.52 -7.57 -5.84
C LEU A 37 -15.01 -7.87 -5.68
N LYS A 38 -15.86 -6.83 -5.67
CA LYS A 38 -17.31 -6.99 -5.52
C LYS A 38 -17.90 -7.72 -6.73
N LYS A 39 -18.33 -8.96 -6.51
CA LYS A 39 -18.97 -9.79 -7.54
C LYS A 39 -20.30 -9.17 -7.99
N GLY A 40 -20.58 -9.22 -9.28
CA GLY A 40 -21.83 -8.73 -9.87
C GLY A 40 -21.90 -7.22 -10.12
N SER A 41 -20.83 -6.46 -9.80
CA SER A 41 -20.71 -5.04 -10.18
C SER A 41 -20.07 -4.89 -11.57
N LEU A 42 -20.60 -3.96 -12.37
CA LEU A 42 -19.93 -3.49 -13.59
C LEU A 42 -18.97 -2.36 -13.21
N ILE A 43 -17.67 -2.58 -13.39
CA ILE A 43 -16.62 -1.65 -12.99
C ILE A 43 -15.97 -1.01 -14.23
N LEU A 44 -15.97 0.33 -14.29
CA LEU A 44 -15.19 1.10 -15.26
C LEU A 44 -13.88 1.55 -14.60
N LYS A 45 -12.74 1.25 -15.23
CA LYS A 45 -11.42 1.72 -14.82
C LYS A 45 -10.89 2.72 -15.84
N GLU A 46 -10.53 3.90 -15.37
CA GLU A 46 -9.87 4.94 -16.17
C GLU A 46 -8.47 5.15 -15.60
N PHE A 47 -7.45 4.97 -16.44
CA PHE A 47 -6.05 5.24 -16.09
C PHE A 47 -5.67 6.57 -16.71
N ILE A 48 -5.70 7.63 -15.90
CA ILE A 48 -5.46 8.99 -16.34
C ILE A 48 -3.96 9.29 -16.18
N PRO A 49 -3.23 9.60 -17.27
CA PRO A 49 -1.82 9.96 -17.17
C PRO A 49 -1.61 11.14 -16.20
N PHE A 50 -0.60 11.02 -15.33
CA PHE A 50 -0.26 12.06 -14.36
C PHE A 50 1.13 12.64 -14.58
N LYS A 51 2.18 11.98 -14.09
CA LYS A 51 3.56 12.49 -14.11
C LYS A 51 4.54 11.33 -13.94
N THR A 52 5.77 11.50 -14.39
CA THR A 52 6.90 10.64 -14.00
C THR A 52 7.82 11.41 -13.07
N GLU A 53 8.23 10.79 -11.96
CA GLU A 53 9.20 11.33 -11.00
C GLU A 53 10.30 10.29 -10.76
N SER A 54 11.56 10.70 -10.90
CA SER A 54 12.71 9.78 -10.92
C SER A 54 12.55 8.68 -11.99
N LYS A 55 12.23 7.45 -11.58
CA LYS A 55 11.96 6.32 -12.49
C LYS A 55 10.52 5.80 -12.39
N ILE A 56 9.68 6.51 -11.63
CA ILE A 56 8.34 6.05 -11.28
C ILE A 56 7.33 6.84 -12.11
N THR A 57 6.56 6.12 -12.92
CA THR A 57 5.44 6.70 -13.66
C THR A 57 4.17 6.59 -12.83
N GLY A 58 3.48 7.72 -12.67
CA GLY A 58 2.20 7.82 -11.98
C GLY A 58 1.02 7.95 -12.95
N GLU A 59 -0.04 7.22 -12.66
CA GLU A 59 -1.36 7.33 -13.29
C GLU A 59 -2.42 7.48 -12.18
N ILE A 60 -3.39 8.38 -12.36
CA ILE A 60 -4.57 8.40 -11.48
C ILE A 60 -5.52 7.30 -11.95
N LEU A 61 -5.75 6.30 -11.11
CA LEU A 61 -6.76 5.28 -11.32
C LEU A 61 -8.10 5.78 -10.78
N LYS A 62 -9.09 5.96 -11.65
CA LYS A 62 -10.49 6.17 -11.26
C LYS A 62 -11.27 4.87 -11.48
N VAL A 63 -11.90 4.37 -10.44
CA VAL A 63 -12.73 3.16 -10.46
C VAL A 63 -14.17 3.56 -10.21
N THR A 64 -15.05 3.37 -11.20
CA THR A 64 -16.47 3.68 -11.10
C THR A 64 -17.29 2.40 -11.05
N ASP A 65 -18.11 2.21 -10.01
CA ASP A 65 -19.17 1.20 -10.02
C ASP A 65 -20.35 1.76 -10.83
N VAL A 66 -20.48 1.29 -12.07
CA VAL A 66 -21.48 1.77 -13.04
C VAL A 66 -22.90 1.51 -12.55
N THR A 67 -23.10 0.53 -11.66
CA THR A 67 -24.43 0.17 -11.16
C THR A 67 -25.02 1.23 -10.22
N ASN A 68 -24.17 1.97 -9.51
CA ASN A 68 -24.58 3.00 -8.55
C ASN A 68 -23.95 4.38 -8.79
N GLY A 69 -23.08 4.51 -9.79
CA GLY A 69 -22.40 5.76 -10.17
C GLY A 69 -21.30 6.22 -9.21
N SER A 70 -20.98 5.45 -8.16
CA SER A 70 -19.94 5.82 -7.20
C SER A 70 -18.55 5.66 -7.80
N SER A 71 -17.64 6.59 -7.48
CA SER A 71 -16.25 6.57 -7.95
C SER A 71 -15.28 6.58 -6.78
N LEU A 72 -14.25 5.75 -6.87
CA LEU A 72 -13.05 5.77 -6.04
C LEU A 72 -11.83 6.11 -6.87
N TYR A 73 -10.81 6.62 -6.19
CA TYR A 73 -9.58 7.08 -6.81
C TYR A 73 -8.37 6.49 -6.09
N GLY A 74 -7.33 6.20 -6.85
CA GLY A 74 -6.01 5.86 -6.34
C GLY A 74 -4.92 6.35 -7.27
N LEU A 75 -3.68 6.30 -6.80
CA LEU A 75 -2.48 6.55 -7.57
C LEU A 75 -1.84 5.21 -7.90
N ARG A 76 -1.84 4.85 -9.19
CA ARG A 76 -1.06 3.72 -9.71
C ARG A 76 0.35 4.20 -9.97
N LEU A 77 1.32 3.49 -9.41
CA LEU A 77 2.74 3.68 -9.63
C LEU A 77 3.25 2.53 -10.48
N THR A 78 4.10 2.86 -11.44
CA THR A 78 4.76 1.89 -12.33
C THR A 78 6.26 2.16 -12.35
N HIS A 79 7.05 1.10 -12.25
CA HIS A 79 8.49 1.14 -12.46
C HIS A 79 8.92 0.02 -13.41
N PHE A 80 9.76 0.36 -14.38
CA PHE A 80 10.40 -0.63 -15.25
C PHE A 80 11.77 -0.98 -14.67
N TYR A 81 11.92 -2.19 -14.14
CA TYR A 81 13.20 -2.67 -13.61
C TYR A 81 13.96 -3.47 -14.65
N TYR A 82 15.29 -3.39 -14.57
CA TYR A 82 16.21 -4.18 -15.36
C TYR A 82 17.33 -4.66 -14.44
N ASN A 83 17.29 -5.94 -14.08
CA ASN A 83 18.36 -6.60 -13.32
C ASN A 83 19.30 -7.37 -14.26
N SER A 84 18.75 -8.03 -15.28
CA SER A 84 19.52 -8.72 -16.31
C SER A 84 18.71 -8.92 -17.59
N LYS A 85 19.34 -9.47 -18.64
CA LYS A 85 18.65 -9.87 -19.89
C LYS A 85 17.47 -10.82 -19.66
N TYR A 86 17.50 -11.60 -18.59
CA TYR A 86 16.47 -12.59 -18.25
C TYR A 86 15.58 -12.17 -17.07
N ASP A 87 15.89 -11.03 -16.45
CA ASP A 87 15.18 -10.51 -15.27
C ASP A 87 14.99 -9.00 -15.43
N SER A 88 13.99 -8.66 -16.23
CA SER A 88 13.51 -7.31 -16.46
C SER A 88 12.00 -7.34 -16.61
N GLY A 89 11.34 -6.25 -16.23
CA GLY A 89 9.89 -6.22 -16.24
C GLY A 89 9.31 -4.91 -15.76
N GLU A 90 8.01 -4.93 -15.53
CA GLU A 90 7.24 -3.83 -14.99
C GLU A 90 6.67 -4.24 -13.64
N SER A 91 6.93 -3.44 -12.61
CA SER A 91 6.26 -3.56 -11.33
C SER A 91 5.22 -2.46 -11.19
N THR A 92 4.07 -2.80 -10.65
CA THR A 92 3.00 -1.84 -10.42
C THR A 92 2.51 -1.93 -8.99
N GLY A 93 2.15 -0.79 -8.43
CA GLY A 93 1.53 -0.69 -7.12
C GLY A 93 0.41 0.33 -7.13
N LEU A 94 -0.54 0.19 -6.20
CA LEU A 94 -1.67 1.09 -6.05
C LEU A 94 -1.69 1.71 -4.65
N LEU A 95 -1.92 3.00 -4.56
CA LEU A 95 -2.20 3.70 -3.30
C LEU A 95 -3.58 4.32 -3.40
N ASP A 96 -4.49 3.99 -2.48
CA ASP A 96 -5.74 4.72 -2.36
C ASP A 96 -5.53 6.11 -1.73
N ALA A 97 -6.59 6.92 -1.73
CA ALA A 97 -6.53 8.29 -1.22
C ALA A 97 -5.96 8.40 0.22
N LYS A 98 -6.34 7.49 1.14
CA LYS A 98 -5.86 7.54 2.53
C LYS A 98 -4.41 7.08 2.64
N GLU A 99 -4.01 6.16 1.79
CA GLU A 99 -2.62 5.70 1.74
C GLU A 99 -1.69 6.80 1.20
N ILE A 100 -2.15 7.62 0.25
CA ILE A 100 -1.38 8.79 -0.22
C ILE A 100 -1.10 9.77 0.94
N ASP A 101 -2.07 10.01 1.82
CA ASP A 101 -1.85 10.87 3.00
C ASP A 101 -0.83 10.29 3.97
N SER A 102 -0.87 8.97 4.16
CA SER A 102 0.11 8.26 4.99
C SER A 102 1.52 8.31 4.38
N VAL A 103 1.63 8.22 3.05
CA VAL A 103 2.90 8.40 2.34
C VAL A 103 3.44 9.81 2.51
N ILE A 104 2.61 10.85 2.32
CA ILE A 104 3.03 12.25 2.50
C ILE A 104 3.52 12.46 3.94
N ALA A 105 2.76 12.00 4.94
CA ALA A 105 3.16 12.11 6.35
C ALA A 105 4.49 11.39 6.64
N THR A 106 4.71 10.23 6.01
CA THR A 106 5.96 9.47 6.14
C THR A 106 7.14 10.26 5.56
N LEU A 107 7.00 10.80 4.34
CA LEU A 107 8.07 11.59 3.71
C LEU A 107 8.35 12.90 4.46
N GLU A 108 7.33 13.53 5.04
CA GLU A 108 7.51 14.70 5.91
C GLU A 108 8.22 14.35 7.23
N TYR A 109 7.97 13.17 7.79
CA TYR A 109 8.71 12.66 8.94
C TYR A 109 10.17 12.35 8.56
N VAL A 110 10.41 11.73 7.40
CA VAL A 110 11.75 11.48 6.85
C VAL A 110 12.52 12.80 6.70
N SER A 111 11.89 13.84 6.15
CA SER A 111 12.52 15.16 5.93
C SER A 111 13.05 15.78 7.22
N LYS A 112 12.33 15.58 8.33
CA LYS A 112 12.72 16.10 9.65
C LYS A 112 13.74 15.21 10.35
N THR A 113 13.65 13.90 10.17
CA THR A 113 14.36 12.92 10.99
C THR A 113 15.68 12.48 10.35
N LEU A 114 15.68 12.19 9.06
CA LEU A 114 16.85 11.64 8.36
C LEU A 114 18.10 12.54 8.50
N PRO A 115 18.02 13.88 8.40
CA PRO A 115 19.20 14.74 8.59
C PRO A 115 19.80 14.73 9.99
N THR A 116 19.08 14.21 11.00
CA THR A 116 19.58 14.11 12.38
C THR A 116 20.50 12.90 12.57
N PHE A 117 20.51 11.95 11.63
CA PHE A 117 21.36 10.78 11.67
C PHE A 117 22.79 11.12 11.23
N THR A 118 23.75 10.74 12.06
CA THR A 118 25.19 10.94 11.85
C THR A 118 25.86 9.62 11.51
N LYS A 119 27.16 9.65 11.15
CA LYS A 119 27.93 8.42 10.89
C LYS A 119 27.97 7.43 12.08
N GLU A 120 27.78 7.91 13.30
CA GLU A 120 27.70 7.07 14.51
C GLU A 120 26.30 6.45 14.71
N THR A 121 25.32 6.87 13.91
CA THR A 121 23.98 6.31 13.96
C THR A 121 24.01 4.91 13.33
N PRO A 122 23.51 3.87 14.01
CA PRO A 122 23.44 2.54 13.43
C PRO A 122 22.49 2.53 12.23
N TYR A 123 22.53 1.44 11.46
CA TYR A 123 21.56 1.21 10.40
C TYR A 123 20.13 1.43 10.90
N THR A 124 19.42 2.35 10.26
CA THR A 124 18.08 2.77 10.67
C THR A 124 17.21 2.93 9.45
N GLU A 125 15.97 2.44 9.53
CA GLU A 125 14.96 2.57 8.48
C GLU A 125 13.72 3.26 9.03
N ILE A 126 13.13 4.14 8.22
CA ILE A 126 11.79 4.69 8.42
C ILE A 126 10.91 4.06 7.36
N ILE A 127 9.87 3.34 7.76
CA ILE A 127 9.07 2.51 6.84
C ILE A 127 7.58 2.81 6.99
N TYR A 128 6.93 3.03 5.85
CA TYR A 128 5.50 2.86 5.66
C TYR A 128 5.23 1.73 4.68
N LYS A 129 4.26 0.88 5.00
CA LYS A 129 3.79 -0.20 4.13
C LYS A 129 2.31 0.00 3.86
N SER A 130 1.94 0.07 2.57
CA SER A 130 0.56 0.17 2.12
C SER A 130 -0.13 -1.18 2.17
N ASN A 131 -1.46 -1.17 2.17
CA ASN A 131 -2.29 -2.37 2.09
C ASN A 131 -2.05 -3.08 0.75
N SER A 132 -1.89 -2.32 -0.33
CA SER A 132 -1.56 -2.87 -1.66
C SER A 132 -0.13 -3.41 -1.80
N GLY A 133 0.68 -3.45 -0.73
CA GLY A 133 2.00 -4.07 -0.70
C GLY A 133 3.18 -3.17 -1.05
N ILE A 134 2.94 -1.90 -1.41
CA ILE A 134 4.02 -0.93 -1.63
C ILE A 134 4.67 -0.59 -0.30
N THR A 135 6.00 -0.55 -0.27
CA THR A 135 6.75 -0.05 0.90
C THR A 135 7.52 1.21 0.52
N ILE A 136 7.32 2.30 1.26
CA ILE A 136 7.99 3.59 1.06
C ILE A 136 8.72 3.95 2.34
N GLY A 137 9.94 4.45 2.20
CA GLY A 137 10.74 4.76 3.37
C GLY A 137 12.03 5.49 3.05
N ALA A 138 12.87 5.61 4.06
CA ALA A 138 14.25 6.00 3.92
C ALA A 138 15.12 5.19 4.86
N TYR A 139 16.38 5.00 4.50
CA TYR A 139 17.36 4.37 5.36
C TYR A 139 18.58 5.26 5.54
N HIS A 140 19.29 5.02 6.63
CA HIS A 140 20.63 5.50 6.90
C HIS A 140 21.57 4.32 7.11
N SER A 141 22.72 4.34 6.45
CA SER A 141 23.78 3.35 6.60
C SER A 141 25.14 4.00 6.40
N ASP A 142 26.03 3.95 7.40
CA ASP A 142 27.42 4.41 7.32
C ASP A 142 27.62 5.84 6.77
N GLY A 143 26.69 6.75 7.07
CA GLY A 143 26.71 8.13 6.56
C GLY A 143 25.95 8.33 5.25
N GLU A 144 25.54 7.26 4.57
CA GLU A 144 24.67 7.33 3.39
C GLU A 144 23.20 7.39 3.80
N GLN A 145 22.42 8.16 3.05
CA GLN A 145 21.00 8.37 3.29
C GLN A 145 20.26 8.32 1.96
N ASN A 146 19.28 7.42 1.84
CA ASN A 146 18.48 7.28 0.63
C ASN A 146 17.03 7.02 0.98
N ILE A 147 16.16 7.52 0.11
CA ILE A 147 14.74 7.19 0.08
C ILE A 147 14.59 5.94 -0.77
N PHE A 148 13.62 5.10 -0.45
CA PHE A 148 13.28 3.95 -1.26
C PHE A 148 11.77 3.80 -1.46
N LEU A 149 11.42 3.29 -2.63
CA LEU A 149 10.09 2.80 -2.98
C LEU A 149 10.25 1.35 -3.45
N LYS A 150 9.72 0.41 -2.68
CA LYS A 150 9.76 -1.02 -2.97
C LYS A 150 8.38 -1.49 -3.42
N PHE A 151 8.32 -2.07 -4.62
CA PHE A 151 7.11 -2.65 -5.19
C PHE A 151 6.95 -4.11 -4.76
N ASP A 152 8.03 -4.88 -4.81
CA ASP A 152 8.06 -6.28 -4.39
C ASP A 152 9.47 -6.69 -3.91
N TYR A 153 9.76 -7.99 -3.80
CA TYR A 153 11.07 -8.47 -3.36
C TYR A 153 12.21 -8.25 -4.36
N LYS A 154 11.91 -7.98 -5.63
CA LYS A 154 12.87 -7.82 -6.74
C LYS A 154 13.05 -6.38 -7.18
N ASP A 155 12.06 -5.54 -6.93
CA ASP A 155 12.02 -4.19 -7.45
C ASP A 155 11.96 -3.13 -6.34
N THR A 156 13.09 -2.47 -6.15
CA THR A 156 13.23 -1.30 -5.28
C THR A 156 13.86 -0.14 -6.05
N VAL A 157 13.16 0.99 -6.06
CA VAL A 157 13.67 2.26 -6.57
C VAL A 157 14.32 3.00 -5.42
N TYR A 158 15.61 3.30 -5.54
CA TYR A 158 16.32 4.20 -4.64
C TYR A 158 16.33 5.61 -5.20
N ILE A 159 16.04 6.58 -4.34
CA ILE A 159 15.95 8.00 -4.66
C ILE A 159 16.88 8.73 -3.69
N SER A 160 17.72 9.62 -4.22
CA SER A 160 18.63 10.44 -3.40
C SER A 160 17.85 11.26 -2.37
N ALA A 161 18.38 11.38 -1.15
CA ALA A 161 17.81 12.26 -0.13
C ALA A 161 17.66 13.72 -0.61
N SER A 162 18.52 14.17 -1.54
CA SER A 162 18.41 15.50 -2.15
C SER A 162 17.13 15.70 -3.00
N SER A 163 16.48 14.62 -3.40
CA SER A 163 15.24 14.64 -4.18
C SER A 163 13.99 14.42 -3.32
N LEU A 164 14.13 14.44 -1.99
CA LEU A 164 13.01 14.22 -1.07
C LEU A 164 11.85 15.20 -1.31
N ASP A 165 12.17 16.48 -1.52
CA ASP A 165 11.14 17.51 -1.72
C ASP A 165 10.38 17.29 -3.02
N SER A 166 11.07 16.99 -4.13
CA SER A 166 10.41 16.72 -5.41
C SER A 166 9.56 15.44 -5.35
N PHE A 167 10.06 14.41 -4.67
CA PHE A 167 9.34 13.15 -4.48
C PHE A 167 8.12 13.32 -3.56
N THR A 168 8.23 14.12 -2.50
CA THR A 168 7.08 14.48 -1.64
C THR A 168 6.04 15.27 -2.42
N ASN A 169 6.49 16.23 -3.24
CA ASN A 169 5.60 17.05 -4.07
C ASN A 169 4.88 16.21 -5.12
N PHE A 170 5.50 15.16 -5.68
CA PHE A 170 4.83 14.23 -6.58
C PHE A 170 3.55 13.63 -5.97
N PHE A 171 3.57 13.22 -4.70
CA PHE A 171 2.37 12.72 -4.01
C PHE A 171 1.37 13.83 -3.65
N LYS A 172 1.84 15.01 -3.25
CA LYS A 172 0.97 16.18 -2.99
C LYS A 172 0.23 16.65 -4.24
N ASP A 173 0.91 16.66 -5.38
CA ASP A 173 0.36 17.00 -6.69
C ASP A 173 -0.66 15.95 -7.14
N ALA A 174 -0.37 14.66 -6.93
CA ALA A 174 -1.31 13.57 -7.21
C ALA A 174 -2.59 13.72 -6.37
N LYS A 175 -2.45 13.98 -5.07
CA LYS A 175 -3.58 14.28 -4.17
C LYS A 175 -4.41 15.46 -4.68
N THR A 176 -3.76 16.56 -5.01
CA THR A 176 -4.43 17.77 -5.52
C THR A 176 -5.20 17.49 -6.82
N LYS A 177 -4.59 16.75 -7.76
CA LYS A 177 -5.25 16.34 -9.00
C LYS A 177 -6.47 15.46 -8.73
N MET A 178 -6.35 14.47 -7.85
CA MET A 178 -7.46 13.61 -7.45
C MET A 178 -8.61 14.39 -6.80
N GLN A 179 -8.31 15.34 -5.92
CA GLN A 179 -9.32 16.22 -5.31
C GLN A 179 -10.04 17.07 -6.37
N GLY A 180 -9.31 17.64 -7.33
CA GLY A 180 -9.89 18.36 -8.47
C GLY A 180 -10.81 17.50 -9.34
N MET A 181 -10.65 16.17 -9.28
CA MET A 181 -11.50 15.20 -9.98
C MET A 181 -12.66 14.66 -9.11
N GLY A 182 -12.78 15.10 -7.85
CA GLY A 182 -13.84 14.69 -6.93
C GLY A 182 -13.48 13.58 -5.93
N ALA A 183 -12.20 13.21 -5.81
CA ALA A 183 -11.76 12.25 -4.80
C ALA A 183 -11.91 12.80 -3.37
N LYS A 184 -12.23 11.92 -2.43
CA LYS A 184 -12.30 12.22 -0.99
C LYS A 184 -11.10 11.56 -0.29
N PHE A 185 -10.46 12.32 0.59
CA PHE A 185 -9.31 11.92 1.40
C PHE A 185 -9.74 11.86 2.87
#